data_AF-A0A7J6SGK2-F1
#
_entry.id   AF-A0A7J6SGK2-F1
#
_cell.length_a   1.000
_cell.length_b   1.000
_cell.length_c   1.000
_cell.angle_alpha   90.00
_cell.angle_beta   90.00
_cell.angle_gamma   90.00
#
_symmetry.space_group_name_H-M   'P 1'
#
loop_
_entity.id
_entity.type
_entity.pdbx_description
1 polymer ?
#
loop_
_entity_poly.entity_id
_entity_poly.type
_entity_poly.pdbx_seq_one_letter_code
_entity_poly.pdbx_strand_id
1 'polypeptide(L)'
;MLESHSFENTTVPNHLDIQFGTGELRGPEGIDTLSVGPYQVKDQTFAMIEEELGKIFYEIPFEGILGLAFPSMAADGHVPFFDNVMKQNVLEGQNEFSFYFEPMPSTRSAILFGGVDSRFYKNDIKMFQVTQEHYWSIDLNDFLIGTDILSESGSTAHPCKPGN
;
A
#
# COMPACT_ATOMS: atom_id res chain seq x y z
N MET A 1 -5.86 -28.37 -9.30
CA MET A 1 -5.34 -27.36 -8.37
C MET A 1 -3.85 -27.63 -8.28
N LEU A 2 -2.99 -26.73 -8.77
CA LEU A 2 -1.54 -26.92 -8.63
C LEU A 2 -1.20 -26.44 -7.23
N GLU A 3 -0.76 -27.34 -6.37
CA GLU A 3 -0.28 -27.00 -5.02
C GLU A 3 1.10 -26.33 -5.13
N SER A 4 1.34 -25.34 -4.26
CA SER A 4 2.63 -24.63 -4.21
C SER A 4 3.71 -25.53 -3.60
N HIS A 5 4.91 -25.48 -4.19
CA HIS A 5 6.08 -26.20 -3.66
C HIS A 5 6.85 -25.39 -2.61
N SER A 6 6.56 -24.09 -2.46
CA SER A 6 7.20 -23.19 -1.50
C SER A 6 6.29 -22.80 -0.33
N PHE A 7 5.05 -23.31 -0.32
CA PHE A 7 4.12 -23.03 0.76
C PHE A 7 4.51 -23.74 2.06
N GLU A 8 4.52 -22.98 3.14
CA GLU A 8 4.76 -23.46 4.49
C GLU A 8 3.67 -22.93 5.43
N ASN A 9 3.19 -23.79 6.32
CA ASN A 9 2.36 -23.34 7.43
C ASN A 9 3.22 -22.53 8.42
N THR A 10 2.62 -21.54 9.07
CA THR A 10 3.29 -20.85 10.17
C THR A 10 3.57 -21.83 11.33
N THR A 11 4.68 -21.61 12.04
CA THR A 11 5.10 -22.47 13.18
C THR A 11 4.10 -22.47 14.34
N VAL A 12 3.30 -21.41 14.47
CA VAL A 12 2.21 -21.31 15.43
C VAL A 12 0.95 -21.06 14.62
N PRO A 13 -0.04 -21.97 14.63
CA PRO A 13 -1.32 -21.74 13.97
C PRO A 13 -1.93 -20.48 14.55
N ASN A 14 -1.97 -19.44 13.74
CA ASN A 14 -2.51 -18.15 14.10
C ASN A 14 -3.59 -17.80 13.09
N HIS A 15 -4.68 -17.24 13.60
CA HIS A 15 -5.75 -16.70 12.78
C HIS A 15 -5.57 -15.20 12.76
N LEU A 16 -5.36 -14.66 11.56
CA LEU A 16 -5.44 -13.23 11.39
C LEU A 16 -6.91 -12.83 11.49
N ASP A 17 -7.20 -11.85 12.33
CA ASP A 17 -8.50 -11.19 12.45
C ASP A 17 -8.30 -9.68 12.26
N ILE A 18 -8.69 -9.17 11.08
CA ILE A 18 -8.46 -7.76 10.72
C ILE A 18 -9.77 -7.06 10.36
N GLN A 19 -9.91 -5.85 10.89
CA GLN A 19 -10.97 -4.94 10.49
C GLN A 19 -10.55 -4.17 9.23
N PHE A 20 -11.37 -4.23 8.17
CA PHE A 20 -11.16 -3.48 6.94
C PHE A 20 -12.40 -2.66 6.61
N GLY A 21 -12.28 -1.33 6.78
CA GLY A 21 -13.42 -0.42 6.65
C GLY A 21 -14.52 -0.78 7.65
N THR A 22 -15.70 -1.14 7.14
CA THR A 22 -16.84 -1.62 7.93
C THR A 22 -16.97 -3.14 7.98
N GLY A 23 -16.02 -3.87 7.38
CA GLY A 23 -15.97 -5.31 7.36
C GLY A 23 -14.82 -5.88 8.20
N GLU A 24 -14.78 -7.22 8.25
CA GLU A 24 -13.82 -8.02 9.00
C GLU A 24 -13.40 -9.22 8.14
N LEU A 25 -12.10 -9.51 8.09
CA LEU A 25 -11.53 -10.63 7.34
C LEU A 25 -10.83 -11.55 8.33
N ARG A 26 -11.11 -12.86 8.21
CA ARG A 26 -10.50 -13.88 9.07
C ARG A 26 -9.96 -15.03 8.25
N GLY A 27 -8.80 -15.53 8.66
CA GLY A 27 -8.20 -16.68 8.00
C GLY A 27 -6.86 -17.09 8.61
N PRO A 28 -6.46 -18.36 8.42
CA PRO A 28 -5.15 -18.83 8.85
C PRO A 28 -4.03 -18.11 8.09
N GLU A 29 -2.90 -17.98 8.77
CA GLU A 29 -1.69 -17.43 8.15
C GLU A 29 -0.86 -18.53 7.48
N GLY A 30 -0.23 -18.18 6.36
CA GLY A 30 0.71 -19.04 5.63
C GLY A 30 1.91 -18.25 5.14
N ILE A 31 2.96 -18.96 4.75
CA ILE A 31 4.19 -18.40 4.20
C ILE A 31 4.37 -18.98 2.79
N ASP A 32 4.59 -18.13 1.80
CA ASP A 32 4.91 -18.58 0.45
C ASP A 32 5.76 -17.54 -0.31
N THR A 33 6.17 -17.88 -1.52
CA THR A 33 6.72 -16.93 -2.48
C THR A 33 5.60 -16.18 -3.20
N LEU A 34 5.50 -14.87 -2.98
CA LEU A 34 4.56 -14.02 -3.72
C LEU A 34 5.19 -13.51 -5.01
N SER A 35 4.41 -13.59 -6.10
CA SER A 35 4.80 -13.04 -7.40
C SER A 35 3.93 -11.84 -7.76
N VAL A 36 4.56 -10.69 -8.05
CA VAL A 36 3.89 -9.48 -8.52
C VAL A 36 4.57 -8.99 -9.79
N GLY A 37 3.88 -9.15 -10.93
CA GLY A 37 4.50 -8.91 -12.24
C GLY A 37 5.73 -9.82 -12.43
N PRO A 38 6.92 -9.27 -12.78
CA PRO A 38 8.15 -10.05 -12.91
C PRO A 38 8.86 -10.34 -11.58
N TYR A 39 8.39 -9.77 -10.47
CA TYR A 39 9.08 -9.80 -9.19
C TYR A 39 8.62 -10.99 -8.34
N GLN A 40 9.56 -11.65 -7.69
CA GLN A 40 9.31 -12.73 -6.74
C GLN A 40 9.88 -12.34 -5.37
N VAL A 41 9.04 -12.44 -4.35
CA VAL A 41 9.38 -12.14 -2.95
C VAL A 41 9.17 -13.42 -2.16
N LYS A 42 10.25 -13.96 -1.60
CA LYS A 42 10.22 -15.21 -0.85
C LYS A 42 9.80 -14.98 0.59
N ASP A 43 9.37 -16.06 1.24
CA ASP A 43 9.12 -16.11 2.68
C ASP A 43 8.15 -15.01 3.15
N GLN A 44 7.14 -14.70 2.34
CA GLN A 44 6.15 -13.69 2.67
C GLN A 44 5.01 -14.33 3.47
N THR A 45 4.80 -13.86 4.69
CA THR A 45 3.61 -14.20 5.46
C THR A 45 2.39 -13.46 4.89
N PHE A 46 1.28 -14.17 4.72
CA PHE A 46 -0.01 -13.61 4.33
C PHE A 46 -1.15 -14.42 4.96
N ALA A 47 -2.34 -13.82 5.03
CA ALA A 47 -3.53 -14.52 5.49
C ALA A 47 -4.32 -15.11 4.33
N MET A 48 -4.72 -16.37 4.48
CA MET A 48 -5.62 -17.06 3.57
C MET A 48 -7.04 -16.88 4.10
N ILE A 49 -7.75 -15.88 3.60
CA ILE A 49 -9.07 -15.51 4.14
C ILE A 49 -10.09 -16.62 3.86
N GLU A 50 -10.74 -17.10 4.91
CA GLU A 50 -11.81 -18.10 4.88
C GLU A 50 -13.18 -17.49 5.22
N GLU A 51 -13.19 -16.40 6.00
CA GLU A 51 -14.41 -15.70 6.40
C GLU A 51 -14.32 -14.21 6.08
N GLU A 52 -15.35 -13.70 5.41
CA GLU A 52 -15.56 -12.29 5.10
C GLU A 52 -16.86 -11.82 5.74
N LEU A 53 -16.80 -10.85 6.65
CA LEU A 53 -17.97 -10.29 7.31
C LEU A 53 -18.14 -8.83 6.90
N GLY A 54 -19.32 -8.47 6.40
CA GLY A 54 -19.65 -7.09 6.00
C GLY A 54 -19.90 -6.96 4.51
N LYS A 55 -20.70 -5.95 4.13
CA LYS A 55 -21.19 -5.81 2.74
C LYS A 55 -20.11 -5.36 1.75
N ILE A 56 -19.05 -4.73 2.23
CA ILE A 56 -17.99 -4.13 1.41
C ILE A 56 -17.30 -5.14 0.49
N PHE A 57 -17.18 -6.41 0.93
CA PHE A 57 -16.51 -7.48 0.17
C PHE A 57 -17.37 -8.03 -0.98
N TYR A 58 -18.68 -7.85 -0.93
CA TYR A 58 -19.58 -8.20 -2.04
C TYR A 58 -19.71 -7.08 -3.08
N GLU A 59 -19.41 -5.83 -2.69
CA GLU A 59 -19.63 -4.65 -3.51
C GLU A 59 -18.41 -4.29 -4.37
N ILE A 60 -17.21 -4.76 -4.01
CA ILE A 60 -15.97 -4.42 -4.71
C ILE A 60 -15.36 -5.69 -5.35
N PRO A 61 -15.04 -5.67 -6.65
CA PRO A 61 -14.47 -6.83 -7.33
C PRO A 61 -12.95 -6.93 -7.09
N PHE A 62 -12.54 -7.36 -5.90
CA PHE A 62 -11.15 -7.76 -5.63
C PHE A 62 -11.10 -9.16 -5.02
N GLU A 63 -10.07 -9.94 -5.36
CA GLU A 63 -9.83 -11.25 -4.74
C GLU A 63 -8.87 -11.19 -3.54
N GLY A 64 -8.23 -10.05 -3.30
CA GLY A 64 -7.36 -9.84 -2.13
C GLY A 64 -6.85 -8.42 -2.00
N ILE A 65 -6.08 -8.18 -0.93
CA ILE A 65 -5.51 -6.87 -0.59
C ILE A 65 -4.00 -7.04 -0.38
N LEU A 66 -3.21 -6.21 -1.05
CA LEU A 66 -1.77 -6.10 -0.81
C LEU A 66 -1.47 -4.80 -0.05
N GLY A 67 -1.11 -4.92 1.23
CA GLY A 67 -0.73 -3.78 2.06
C GLY A 67 0.65 -3.23 1.66
N LEU A 68 0.74 -1.91 1.49
CA LEU A 68 1.98 -1.18 1.16
C LEU A 68 2.30 -0.08 2.21
N ALA A 69 1.68 -0.14 3.38
CA ALA A 69 1.96 0.75 4.51
C ALA A 69 3.20 0.28 5.30
N PHE A 70 3.57 1.05 6.32
CA PHE A 70 4.75 0.78 7.15
C PHE A 70 4.58 -0.46 8.05
N PRO A 71 5.70 -1.09 8.51
CA PRO A 71 5.66 -2.23 9.42
C PRO A 71 4.86 -2.02 10.70
N SER A 72 4.79 -0.79 11.20
CA SER A 72 4.02 -0.48 12.42
C SER A 72 2.51 -0.67 12.26
N MET A 73 2.01 -0.76 11.02
CA MET A 73 0.60 -1.05 10.70
C MET A 73 0.35 -2.53 10.41
N ALA A 74 1.40 -3.35 10.27
CA ALA A 74 1.24 -4.76 10.00
C ALA A 74 0.63 -5.48 11.21
N ALA A 75 -0.37 -6.31 10.93
CA ALA A 75 -0.93 -7.18 11.95
C ALA A 75 0.13 -8.18 12.44
N ASP A 76 0.05 -8.51 13.73
CA ASP A 76 0.92 -9.46 14.42
C ASP A 76 2.44 -9.20 14.25
N GLY A 77 2.81 -7.98 13.85
CA GLY A 77 4.20 -7.57 13.66
C GLY A 77 4.88 -8.23 12.45
N HIS A 78 4.12 -8.77 11.51
CA HIS A 78 4.67 -9.38 10.29
C HIS A 78 5.42 -8.35 9.44
N VAL A 79 6.40 -8.83 8.68
CA VAL A 79 7.13 -7.98 7.73
C VAL A 79 6.24 -7.72 6.51
N PRO A 80 5.93 -6.46 6.18
CA PRO A 80 5.14 -6.14 4.99
C PRO A 80 5.82 -6.60 3.69
N PHE A 81 5.02 -6.77 2.65
CA PHE A 81 5.50 -7.17 1.33
C PHE A 81 6.64 -6.28 0.82
N PHE A 82 6.47 -4.95 0.91
CA PHE A 82 7.46 -4.03 0.37
C PHE A 82 8.75 -4.00 1.20
N ASP A 83 8.68 -4.22 2.51
CA ASP A 83 9.86 -4.41 3.34
C ASP A 83 10.65 -5.66 2.96
N ASN A 84 9.98 -6.75 2.63
CA ASN A 84 10.65 -7.95 2.10
C ASN A 84 11.25 -7.70 0.70
N VAL A 85 10.57 -6.95 -0.18
CA VAL A 85 11.13 -6.49 -1.47
C VAL A 85 12.46 -5.75 -1.27
N MET A 86 12.50 -4.80 -0.33
CA MET A 86 13.71 -4.03 -0.01
C MET A 86 14.80 -4.93 0.61
N LYS A 87 14.45 -5.75 1.60
CA LYS A 87 15.38 -6.64 2.32
C LYS A 87 16.04 -7.66 1.39
N GLN A 88 15.30 -8.16 0.40
CA GLN A 88 15.76 -9.16 -0.56
C GLN A 88 16.43 -8.53 -1.79
N ASN A 89 16.51 -7.20 -1.90
CA ASN A 89 17.02 -6.46 -3.06
C ASN A 89 16.38 -6.92 -4.37
N VAL A 90 15.05 -7.07 -4.38
CA VAL A 90 14.30 -7.59 -5.54
C VAL A 90 14.26 -6.60 -6.71
N LEU A 91 14.31 -5.30 -6.41
CA LEU A 91 14.25 -4.24 -7.41
C LEU A 91 15.66 -3.86 -7.88
N GLU A 92 15.83 -3.70 -9.19
CA GLU A 92 17.06 -3.14 -9.77
C GLU A 92 17.15 -1.61 -9.63
N GLY A 93 16.01 -0.96 -9.39
CA GLY A 93 15.86 0.48 -9.27
C GLY A 93 15.89 0.98 -7.82
N GLN A 94 15.06 1.98 -7.54
CA GLN A 94 14.94 2.55 -6.20
C GLN A 94 13.94 1.75 -5.36
N ASN A 95 14.08 1.80 -4.03
CA ASN A 95 13.13 1.23 -3.08
C ASN A 95 11.88 2.11 -2.97
N GLU A 96 11.20 2.28 -4.09
CA GLU A 96 10.03 3.12 -4.26
C GLU A 96 8.98 2.40 -5.10
N PHE A 97 7.72 2.70 -4.84
CA PHE A 97 6.61 2.33 -5.70
C PHE A 97 5.80 3.57 -6.07
N SER A 98 5.15 3.53 -7.23
CA SER A 98 4.31 4.62 -7.70
C SER A 98 3.04 4.11 -8.35
N PHE A 99 2.01 4.94 -8.33
CA PHE A 99 0.71 4.64 -8.93
C PHE A 99 0.42 5.63 -10.04
N TYR A 100 -0.08 5.10 -11.15
CA TYR A 100 -0.73 5.86 -12.20
C TYR A 100 -2.17 5.39 -12.31
N PHE A 101 -3.13 6.30 -12.06
CA PHE A 101 -4.55 6.04 -12.25
C PHE A 101 -5.03 6.76 -13.49
N GLU A 102 -5.58 5.99 -14.42
CA GLU A 102 -6.15 6.55 -15.64
C GLU A 102 -7.56 7.13 -15.36
N PRO A 103 -7.84 8.39 -15.73
CA PRO A 103 -9.17 8.98 -15.55
C PRO A 103 -10.26 8.39 -16.46
N MET A 104 -9.90 7.86 -17.63
CA MET A 104 -10.86 7.32 -18.60
C MET A 104 -10.89 5.78 -18.61
N PRO A 105 -12.08 5.14 -18.69
CA PRO A 105 -12.19 3.68 -18.66
C PRO A 105 -11.50 2.93 -19.81
N SER A 106 -11.08 3.62 -20.87
CA SER A 106 -10.51 3.05 -22.10
C SER A 106 -9.04 2.63 -21.99
N THR A 107 -8.35 3.04 -20.93
CA THR A 107 -6.92 2.81 -20.73
C THR A 107 -6.67 2.21 -19.33
N ARG A 108 -5.47 1.62 -19.13
CA ARG A 108 -5.16 0.86 -17.91
C ARG A 108 -4.37 1.72 -16.92
N SER A 109 -4.79 1.69 -15.66
CA SER A 109 -3.97 2.12 -14.52
C SER A 109 -2.76 1.21 -14.34
N ALA A 110 -1.73 1.70 -13.66
CA ALA A 110 -0.50 0.95 -13.39
C ALA A 110 -0.01 1.19 -11.96
N ILE A 111 0.59 0.15 -11.39
CA ILE A 111 1.51 0.26 -10.27
C ILE A 111 2.91 -0.04 -10.79
N LEU A 112 3.89 0.75 -10.39
CA LEU A 112 5.29 0.57 -10.72
C LEU A 112 6.07 0.31 -9.45
N PHE A 113 6.95 -0.68 -9.47
CA PHE A 113 7.93 -0.92 -8.43
C PHE A 113 9.31 -0.63 -9.01
N GLY A 114 10.14 0.13 -8.28
CA GLY A 114 11.48 0.53 -8.71
C GLY A 114 11.62 2.00 -9.07
N GLY A 115 10.57 2.81 -8.90
CA GLY A 115 10.56 4.24 -9.21
C GLY A 115 9.33 4.69 -10.00
N VAL A 116 9.55 5.68 -10.87
CA VAL A 116 8.53 6.34 -11.68
C VAL A 116 8.84 6.24 -13.17
N ASP A 117 7.81 6.37 -14.00
CA ASP A 117 7.96 6.41 -15.45
C ASP A 117 7.51 7.77 -15.99
N SER A 118 8.42 8.48 -16.67
CA SER A 118 8.21 9.82 -17.20
C SER A 118 7.06 9.91 -18.23
N ARG A 119 6.57 8.77 -18.73
CA ARG A 119 5.39 8.71 -19.60
C ARG A 119 4.08 8.98 -18.84
N PHE A 120 4.05 8.78 -17.52
CA PHE A 120 2.84 8.83 -16.70
C PHE A 120 2.66 10.14 -15.90
N TYR A 121 3.62 11.07 -15.96
CA TYR A 121 3.50 12.37 -15.29
C TYR A 121 4.08 13.50 -16.13
N LYS A 122 3.73 14.73 -15.76
CA LYS A 122 4.29 15.96 -16.35
C LYS A 122 4.85 16.83 -15.24
N ASN A 123 5.91 17.57 -15.57
CA ASN A 123 6.66 18.40 -14.62
C ASN A 123 7.37 17.58 -13.53
N ASP A 124 8.02 18.28 -12.60
CA ASP A 124 8.78 17.64 -11.53
C ASP A 124 7.87 17.10 -10.43
N ILE A 125 8.28 15.98 -9.83
CA ILE A 125 7.63 15.38 -8.67
C ILE A 125 8.00 16.18 -7.43
N LYS A 126 6.99 16.61 -6.68
CA LYS A 126 7.18 17.29 -5.39
C LYS A 126 7.13 16.26 -4.26
N MET A 127 8.22 16.18 -3.51
CA MET A 127 8.35 15.28 -2.37
C MET A 127 7.98 16.00 -1.07
N PHE A 128 7.31 15.27 -0.18
CA PHE A 128 6.95 15.73 1.16
C PHE A 128 7.43 14.69 2.18
N GLN A 129 7.79 15.15 3.37
CA GLN A 129 8.19 14.25 4.45
C GLN A 129 6.98 13.54 5.04
N VAL A 130 7.12 12.24 5.30
CA VAL A 130 6.12 11.46 6.04
C VAL A 130 6.15 11.89 7.50
N THR A 131 4.98 12.19 8.08
CA THR A 131 4.87 12.73 9.44
C THR A 131 4.84 11.64 10.51
N GLN A 132 4.27 10.49 10.18
CA GLN A 132 4.19 9.32 11.05
C GLN A 132 4.37 8.06 10.21
N GLU A 133 5.44 7.30 10.45
CA GLU A 133 5.75 6.02 9.77
C GLU A 133 4.82 4.88 10.23
N HIS A 134 3.52 5.11 10.06
CA HIS A 134 2.41 4.19 10.28
C HIS A 134 1.50 4.22 9.05
N TYR A 135 1.17 5.42 8.58
CA TYR A 135 0.52 5.68 7.30
C TYR A 135 1.45 6.43 6.36
N TRP A 136 1.10 6.49 5.08
CA TRP A 136 1.68 7.47 4.16
C TRP A 136 1.05 8.86 4.41
N SER A 137 1.31 9.43 5.59
CA SER A 137 0.74 10.70 6.05
C SER A 137 1.67 11.88 5.81
N ILE A 138 1.10 13.01 5.38
CA ILE A 138 1.79 14.28 5.16
C ILE A 138 1.03 15.41 5.87
N ASP A 139 1.72 16.49 6.20
CA ASP A 139 1.07 17.69 6.73
C ASP A 139 0.27 18.40 5.64
N LEU A 140 -1.00 18.71 5.95
CA LEU A 140 -1.86 19.55 5.13
C LEU A 140 -1.82 20.97 5.70
N ASN A 141 -1.27 21.92 4.92
CA ASN A 141 -1.18 23.31 5.37
C ASN A 141 -2.51 24.05 5.25
N ASP A 142 -3.09 24.06 4.05
CA ASP A 142 -4.29 24.83 3.73
C ASP A 142 -5.14 24.05 2.73
N PHE A 143 -6.47 24.14 2.88
CA PHE A 143 -7.42 23.64 1.91
C PHE A 143 -8.20 24.81 1.30
N LEU A 144 -8.26 24.92 -0.02
CA LEU A 144 -8.91 26.06 -0.68
C LEU A 144 -10.20 25.63 -1.39
N ILE A 145 -11.25 26.46 -1.24
CA ILE A 145 -12.46 26.39 -2.06
C ILE A 145 -12.54 27.68 -2.89
N GLY A 146 -12.23 27.57 -4.19
CA GLY A 146 -12.06 28.76 -5.03
C GLY A 146 -10.85 29.58 -4.56
N THR A 147 -11.10 30.79 -4.08
CA THR A 147 -10.08 31.68 -3.49
C THR A 147 -10.10 31.69 -1.97
N ASP A 148 -11.06 31.01 -1.34
CA ASP A 148 -11.24 31.04 0.11
C ASP A 148 -10.40 29.93 0.76
N ILE A 149 -9.61 30.31 1.76
CA ILE A 149 -8.78 29.39 2.54
C ILE A 149 -9.62 28.85 3.70
N LEU A 150 -9.80 27.54 3.72
CA LEU A 150 -10.25 26.79 4.89
C LEU A 150 -8.99 26.30 5.63
N SER A 151 -8.45 27.15 6.48
CA SER A 151 -7.38 26.77 7.40
C SER A 151 -8.00 26.14 8.66
N GLU A 152 -7.36 25.10 9.18
CA GLU A 152 -7.70 24.56 10.49
C GLU A 152 -7.42 25.65 11.53
N SER A 153 -8.41 26.00 12.34
CA SER A 153 -8.31 27.08 13.33
C SER A 153 -7.29 26.71 14.42
N GLY A 154 -6.01 27.03 14.20
CA GLY A 154 -4.94 26.75 15.16
C GLY A 154 -3.51 26.75 14.60
N SER A 155 -3.32 26.45 13.32
CA SER A 155 -1.98 26.49 12.71
C SER A 155 -1.78 27.80 11.97
N THR A 156 -0.82 28.61 12.40
CA THR A 156 -0.36 29.75 11.62
C THR A 156 0.17 29.24 10.29
N ALA A 157 -0.57 29.50 9.21
CA ALA A 157 -0.18 29.14 7.86
C ALA A 157 1.26 29.60 7.61
N HIS A 158 2.16 28.64 7.37
CA HIS A 158 3.44 28.95 6.75
C HIS A 158 3.20 29.05 5.25
N PRO A 159 3.28 30.25 4.64
CA PRO A 159 3.06 30.38 3.22
C PRO A 159 4.07 29.49 2.50
N CYS A 160 3.56 28.63 1.61
CA CYS A 160 4.37 27.87 0.67
C CYS A 160 5.13 28.87 -0.19
N LYS A 161 6.40 29.12 0.16
CA LYS A 161 7.24 30.01 -0.64
C LYS A 161 7.56 29.28 -1.94
N PRO A 162 7.30 29.88 -3.11
CA PRO A 162 7.87 29.35 -4.35
C PRO A 162 9.39 29.36 -4.21
N GLY A 163 10.01 28.19 -4.39
CA GLY A 163 11.47 28.07 -4.44
C GLY A 163 12.02 28.87 -5.62
N ASN A 164 13.16 29.53 -5.38
CA ASN A 164 13.97 30.20 -6.41
C ASN A 164 14.59 29.18 -7.36
#